data_AF-A0A1Y3YS15-F1
#
_entry.id   AF-A0A1Y3YS15-F1
#
_cell.length_a   1.000
_cell.length_b   1.000
_cell.length_c   1.000
_cell.angle_alpha   90.00
_cell.angle_beta   90.00
_cell.angle_gamma   90.00
#
_symmetry.space_group_name_H-M   'P 1'
#
loop_
_entity.id
_entity.type
_entity.pdbx_description
1 polymer ?
#
loop_
_entity_poly.entity_id
_entity_poly.type
_entity_poly.pdbx_seq_one_letter_code
_entity_poly.pdbx_strand_id
1 'polypeptide(L)' 'MAKEYRINLTKRYKVTFIKDGVKYKSGDEVSVSMALASKFYAEGKIEATNELINDAKMLGCEELFTKRKSARKDKV' A
#
# COMPACT_ATOMS: atom_id res chain seq x y z
N MET A 1 -11.10 -14.05 -15.75
CA MET A 1 -10.11 -14.71 -14.89
C MET A 1 -9.82 -13.81 -13.71
N ALA A 2 -10.33 -14.16 -12.53
CA ALA A 2 -9.99 -13.45 -11.30
C ALA A 2 -8.54 -13.80 -10.95
N LYS A 3 -7.65 -12.80 -10.89
CA LYS A 3 -6.30 -13.01 -10.34
C LYS A 3 -6.48 -13.33 -8.85
N GLU A 4 -6.41 -14.60 -8.49
CA GLU A 4 -6.35 -15.05 -7.11
C GLU A 4 -4.98 -14.66 -6.54
N TYR A 5 -4.91 -13.47 -5.98
CA TYR A 5 -3.77 -13.11 -5.15
C TYR A 5 -3.84 -13.95 -3.88
N ARG A 6 -2.84 -14.80 -3.65
CA ARG A 6 -2.61 -15.49 -2.37
C ARG A 6 -2.18 -14.46 -1.31
N ILE A 7 -3.06 -13.51 -0.99
CA ILE A 7 -2.82 -12.51 0.04
C ILE A 7 -2.93 -13.27 1.35
N ASN A 8 -1.79 -13.48 2.00
CA ASN A 8 -1.75 -14.07 3.32
C ASN A 8 -2.39 -13.08 4.30
N LEU A 9 -3.67 -13.30 4.64
CA LEU A 9 -4.46 -12.42 5.50
C LEU A 9 -3.93 -12.33 6.94
N THR A 10 -3.07 -13.27 7.32
CA THR A 10 -2.42 -13.35 8.63
C THR A 10 -1.17 -12.49 8.73
N LYS A 11 -0.49 -12.20 7.61
CA LYS A 11 0.74 -11.41 7.61
C LYS A 11 0.39 -9.93 7.68
N ARG A 12 0.81 -9.28 8.77
CA ARG A 12 0.64 -7.84 8.98
C ARG A 12 1.97 -7.16 8.75
N TYR A 13 1.93 -6.06 8.02
CA TYR A 13 3.06 -5.21 7.73
C TYR A 13 2.96 -3.97 8.62
N LYS A 14 4.07 -3.62 9.26
CA LYS A 14 4.19 -2.32 9.90
C LYS A 14 4.31 -1.25 8.82
N VAL A 15 3.43 -0.28 8.89
CA VAL A 15 3.44 0.91 8.03
C VAL A 15 3.35 2.15 8.90
N THR A 16 4.05 3.19 8.49
CA THR A 16 4.03 4.48 9.18
C THR A 16 3.13 5.42 8.41
N PHE A 17 2.14 6.00 9.10
CA PHE A 17 1.30 7.04 8.53
C PHE A 17 2.11 8.33 8.42
N ILE A 18 2.18 8.87 7.22
CA ILE A 18 2.84 10.16 6.92
C ILE A 18 1.84 11.31 6.80
N LYS A 19 0.54 11.00 6.84
CA LYS A 19 -0.55 11.97 6.83
C LYS A 19 -1.65 11.52 7.77
N ASP A 20 -2.41 12.49 8.26
CA ASP A 20 -3.61 12.22 9.03
C ASP A 20 -4.66 11.51 8.16
N GLY A 21 -5.05 10.34 8.62
CA GLY A 21 -6.20 9.60 8.14
C GLY A 21 -7.42 9.84 9.02
N VAL A 22 -8.50 9.11 8.73
CA VAL A 22 -9.75 9.18 9.51
C VAL A 22 -9.57 8.59 10.92
N LYS A 23 -8.68 7.60 11.04
CA LYS A 23 -8.48 6.82 12.28
C LYS A 23 -7.05 6.87 12.83
N TYR A 24 -6.07 7.16 11.98
CA TYR A 24 -4.64 7.14 12.30
C TYR A 24 -4.06 8.52 11.99
N LYS A 25 -3.16 9.01 12.82
CA LYS A 25 -2.51 10.31 12.62
C LYS A 25 -1.16 10.16 11.94
N SER A 26 -0.65 11.27 11.41
CA SER A 26 0.75 11.31 10.96
C SER A 26 1.68 10.97 12.13
N GLY A 27 2.61 10.04 11.90
CA GLY A 27 3.52 9.49 12.90
C GLY A 27 3.05 8.19 13.56
N ASP A 28 1.80 7.75 13.33
CA ASP A 28 1.33 6.47 13.85
C ASP A 28 1.94 5.29 13.08
N GLU A 29 2.57 4.37 13.82
CA GLU A 29 2.97 3.06 13.33
C GLU A 29 1.85 2.05 13.57
N VAL A 30 1.33 1.46 12.49
CA VAL A 30 0.26 0.46 12.60
C VAL A 30 0.59 -0.79 11.80
N SER A 31 0.10 -1.93 12.29
CA SER A 31 0.25 -3.22 11.63
C SER A 31 -1.00 -3.54 10.82
N VAL A 32 -0.91 -3.49 9.49
CA VAL A 32 -2.03 -3.70 8.57
C VAL A 32 -1.73 -4.79 7.55
N SER A 33 -2.76 -5.41 6.97
CA SER A 33 -2.56 -6.37 5.88
C SER A 33 -2.12 -5.67 4.60
N MET A 34 -1.51 -6.42 3.67
CA MET A 34 -1.04 -5.88 2.38
C MET A 34 -2.16 -5.20 1.55
N ALA A 35 -3.39 -5.72 1.66
CA ALA A 35 -4.57 -5.14 1.02
C ALA A 35 -4.96 -3.77 1.62
N LEU A 36 -4.79 -3.57 2.93
CA LEU A 36 -5.02 -2.27 3.56
C LEU A 36 -3.87 -1.30 3.31
N ALA A 37 -2.63 -1.79 3.38
CA ALA A 37 -1.46 -0.98 3.09
C ALA A 37 -1.49 -0.43 1.66
N SER A 38 -1.84 -1.24 0.66
CA SER A 38 -1.95 -0.75 -0.73
C SER A 38 -2.99 0.36 -0.87
N LYS A 39 -4.15 0.27 -0.18
CA LYS A 39 -5.14 1.35 -0.15
C LYS A 39 -4.57 2.62 0.48
N PHE A 40 -3.99 2.52 1.67
CA PHE A 40 -3.41 3.69 2.35
C PHE A 40 -2.26 4.31 1.56
N TYR A 41 -1.46 3.50 0.87
CA TYR A 41 -0.37 3.95 0.03
C TYR A 41 -0.88 4.64 -1.24
N ALA A 42 -1.90 4.09 -1.89
CA ALA A 42 -2.57 4.73 -3.03
C ALA A 42 -3.20 6.08 -2.66
N GLU A 43 -3.68 6.22 -1.43
CA GLU A 43 -4.17 7.49 -0.87
C GLU A 43 -3.04 8.44 -0.43
N GLY A 44 -1.77 8.00 -0.48
CA GLY A 44 -0.60 8.76 -0.05
C GLY A 44 -0.59 9.06 1.45
N LYS A 45 -1.23 8.19 2.25
CA LYS A 45 -1.35 8.31 3.71
C LYS A 45 -0.25 7.61 4.47
N ILE A 46 0.34 6.56 3.88
CA ILE A 46 1.45 5.81 4.48
C ILE A 46 2.68 5.82 3.58
N GLU A 47 3.83 5.56 4.18
CA GLU A 47 5.03 5.18 3.45
C GLU A 47 5.13 3.66 3.35
N ALA A 48 5.42 3.16 2.14
CA ALA A 48 5.62 1.73 1.93
C ALA A 48 7.02 1.35 2.44
N THR A 49 7.07 0.43 3.40
CA THR A 49 8.33 -0.11 3.91
C THR A 49 8.96 -1.08 2.90
N ASN A 50 10.29 -1.20 2.94
CA ASN A 50 11.03 -2.09 2.03
C ASN A 50 10.52 -3.54 2.11
N GLU A 51 10.18 -4.04 3.29
CA GLU A 51 9.60 -5.39 3.46
C GLU A 51 8.30 -5.56 2.68
N LEU A 52 7.42 -4.56 2.76
CA LEU A 52 6.12 -4.60 2.11
C LEU A 52 6.25 -4.51 0.58
N ILE A 53 7.18 -3.69 0.06
CA ILE A 53 7.47 -3.62 -1.38
C ILE A 53 8.05 -4.96 -1.87
N ASN A 54 8.95 -5.57 -1.12
CA ASN A 54 9.61 -6.81 -1.50
C ASN A 54 8.63 -8.00 -1.52
N ASP A 55 7.76 -8.09 -0.52
CA ASP A 55 6.68 -9.08 -0.49
C ASP A 55 5.64 -8.81 -1.59
N ALA A 56 5.32 -7.55 -1.86
CA ALA A 56 4.45 -7.19 -2.97
C ALA A 56 5.04 -7.63 -4.31
N LYS A 57 6.35 -7.52 -4.48
CA LYS A 57 7.06 -8.02 -5.66
C LYS A 57 7.02 -9.54 -5.78
N MET A 58 7.26 -10.27 -4.68
CA MET A 58 7.12 -11.74 -4.67
C MET A 58 5.69 -12.19 -5.02
N LEU A 59 4.68 -11.42 -4.62
CA LEU A 59 3.27 -11.73 -4.87
C LEU A 59 2.77 -11.21 -6.23
N GLY A 60 3.59 -10.48 -7.00
CA GLY A 60 3.17 -9.87 -8.27
C GLY A 60 2.17 -8.71 -8.09
N CYS A 61 2.20 -8.07 -6.93
CA CYS A 61 1.36 -6.94 -6.51
C CYS A 61 2.12 -5.62 -6.43
N GLU A 62 3.36 -5.55 -6.92
CA GLU A 62 4.22 -4.36 -6.81
C GLU A 62 3.57 -3.11 -7.43
N GLU A 63 2.72 -3.28 -8.43
CA GLU A 63 1.96 -2.19 -9.08
C GLU A 63 1.03 -1.43 -8.12
N LEU A 64 0.63 -2.06 -7.00
CA LEU A 64 -0.17 -1.42 -5.95
C LEU A 64 0.65 -0.44 -5.09
N PHE A 65 1.98 -0.60 -5.09
CA PHE A 65 2.92 0.18 -4.30
C PHE A 65 3.90 0.98 -5.17
N THR A 66 3.81 0.86 -6.49
CA THR A 66 4.35 1.90 -7.38
C THR A 66 3.44 3.10 -7.26
N LYS A 67 3.93 4.13 -6.54
CA LYS A 67 3.33 5.46 -6.51
C LYS A 67 2.93 5.80 -7.94
N ARG A 68 1.64 5.77 -8.27
CA ARG A 68 1.19 6.37 -9.52
C ARG A 68 1.58 7.82 -9.37
N LYS A 69 2.70 8.24 -9.98
CA LYS A 69 2.81 9.59 -10.53
C LYS A 69 1.48 9.76 -11.21
N SER A 70 0.66 10.66 -10.69
CA SER A 70 -0.63 10.99 -11.25
C SER A 70 -0.47 10.94 -12.77
N ALA A 71 -1.14 9.99 -13.42
CA ALA A 71 -1.51 10.17 -14.80
C ALA A 71 -2.46 11.37 -14.77
N ARG A 72 -1.86 12.56 -14.65
CA ARG A 72 -2.47 13.81 -15.05
C ARG A 72 -2.82 13.55 -16.51
N LYS A 73 -4.12 13.48 -16.77
CA LYS A 73 -4.76 13.70 -18.05
C LYS A 73 -3.76 14.10 -19.15
N ASP A 74 -3.46 13.19 -20.06
CA ASP A 74 -3.30 13.59 -21.45
C ASP A 74 -4.57 13.14 -22.17
N LYS A 75 -5.52 14.07 -22.13
CA LYS A 75 -6.63 14.14 -23.07
C LYS A 75 -6.24 15.30 -23.98
N VAL A 76 -5.57 15.00 -25.09
CA VAL A 76 -5.43 15.89 -26.26
C VAL A 76 -5.81 15.06 -27.47
#